data_AF-A0AAW4WKK1-F1
#
_entry.id   AF-A0AAW4WKK1-F1
#
_cell.length_a   1.000
_cell.length_b   1.000
_cell.length_c   1.000
_cell.angle_alpha   90.00
_cell.angle_beta   90.00
_cell.angle_gamma   90.00
#
_symmetry.space_group_name_H-M   'P 1'
#
loop_
_entity.id
_entity.type
_entity.pdbx_description
1 polymer ?
#
loop_
_entity_poly.entity_id
_entity_poly.type
_entity_poly.pdbx_seq_one_letter_code
_entity_poly.pdbx_strand_id
1 'polypeptide(L)'
;MGNRDNFGKCRSCGQQVIWIKTVAGKNMPCNPQLVTYRQGNGKEKIVTPNGEVLSGELVGAGTQDATGVGYISHFATCPNAASHRKK
;
A
#
# COMPACT_ATOMS: atom_id res chain seq x y z
N MET A 1 -1.40 -20.89 -9.50
CA MET A 1 -0.24 -21.00 -8.59
C MET A 1 -0.14 -19.72 -7.79
N GLY A 2 -0.75 -19.69 -6.60
CA GLY A 2 -0.75 -18.52 -5.73
C GLY A 2 0.64 -18.30 -5.15
N ASN A 3 1.26 -17.16 -5.44
CA ASN A 3 2.50 -16.73 -4.80
C ASN A 3 2.20 -16.47 -3.33
N ARG A 4 2.40 -17.52 -2.53
CA ARG A 4 2.42 -17.48 -1.08
C ARG A 4 3.68 -16.70 -0.68
N ASP A 5 3.49 -15.78 0.27
CA ASP A 5 4.54 -15.23 1.13
C ASP A 5 5.49 -14.16 0.57
N ASN A 6 4.97 -13.17 -0.15
CA ASN A 6 5.73 -11.93 -0.36
C ASN A 6 5.67 -10.98 0.87
N PHE A 7 5.62 -11.54 2.08
CA PHE A 7 5.73 -10.76 3.30
C PHE A 7 7.21 -10.60 3.66
N GLY A 8 7.63 -9.37 3.95
CA GLY A 8 8.95 -9.04 4.43
C GLY A 8 8.88 -8.13 5.65
N LYS A 9 10.03 -7.65 6.10
CA LYS A 9 10.11 -6.61 7.13
C LYS A 9 10.76 -5.38 6.52
N CYS A 10 10.21 -4.21 6.80
CA CYS A 10 10.83 -2.95 6.43
C CYS A 10 12.20 -2.87 7.12
N ARG A 11 13.26 -2.70 6.34
CA ARG A 11 14.62 -2.59 6.87
C ARG A 11 14.81 -1.39 7.80
N SER A 12 14.00 -0.35 7.61
CA SER A 12 14.13 0.91 8.34
C SER A 12 13.43 0.88 9.69
N CYS A 13 12.17 0.42 9.75
CA CYS A 13 11.37 0.43 10.98
C CYS A 13 11.13 -0.97 11.59
N GLY A 14 11.52 -2.04 10.89
CA GLY A 14 11.32 -3.42 11.34
C GLY A 14 9.89 -3.96 11.20
N GLN A 15 8.92 -3.11 10.81
CA GLN A 15 7.51 -3.54 10.67
C GLN A 15 7.32 -4.51 9.51
N GLN A 16 6.32 -5.37 9.62
CA GLN A 16 5.93 -6.28 8.55
C GLN A 16 5.36 -5.50 7.35
N VAL A 17 5.80 -5.86 6.16
CA VAL A 17 5.35 -5.30 4.87
C VAL A 17 5.00 -6.44 3.93
N ILE A 18 4.09 -6.23 3.01
CA ILE A 18 3.85 -7.10 1.86
C ILE A 18 4.46 -6.46 0.62
N TRP A 19 5.26 -7.20 -0.14
CA TRP A 19 5.77 -6.72 -1.41
C TRP A 19 4.83 -7.17 -2.53
N ILE A 20 4.24 -6.19 -3.18
CA ILE A 20 3.35 -6.41 -4.30
C ILE A 20 4.11 -6.06 -5.57
N LYS A 21 4.17 -6.99 -6.51
CA LYS A 21 4.72 -6.71 -7.83
C LYS A 21 3.75 -5.81 -8.57
N THR A 22 4.14 -4.56 -8.77
CA THR A 22 3.30 -3.59 -9.46
C THR A 22 3.23 -3.87 -10.97
N VAL A 23 2.21 -3.35 -11.64
CA VAL A 23 2.09 -3.40 -13.11
C VAL A 23 3.29 -2.77 -13.82
N ALA A 24 3.98 -1.83 -13.16
CA ALA A 24 5.23 -1.24 -13.63
C ALA A 24 6.45 -2.20 -13.51
N GLY A 25 6.25 -3.44 -13.06
CA GLY A 25 7.27 -4.46 -12.92
C GLY A 25 8.14 -4.35 -11.66
N LYS A 26 7.91 -3.35 -10.80
CA LYS A 26 8.67 -3.13 -9.56
C LYS A 26 7.93 -3.67 -8.34
N ASN A 27 8.65 -4.26 -7.39
CA ASN A 27 8.07 -4.66 -6.10
C ASN A 27 7.89 -3.43 -5.20
N MET A 28 6.67 -3.22 -4.71
CA MET A 28 6.31 -2.12 -3.82
C MET A 28 6.05 -2.65 -2.41
N PRO A 29 6.77 -2.18 -1.37
CA PRO A 29 6.45 -2.51 0.00
C PRO A 29 5.17 -1.79 0.43
N CYS A 30 4.18 -2.57 0.82
CA CYS A 30 2.88 -2.11 1.29
C CYS A 30 2.63 -2.62 2.72
N ASN A 31 1.76 -1.94 3.46
CA ASN A 31 1.31 -2.42 4.76
C ASN A 31 0.49 -3.71 4.54
N PRO A 32 0.70 -4.80 5.31
CA PRO A 32 -0.13 -6.00 5.25
C PRO A 32 -1.60 -5.74 5.62
N GLN A 33 -1.92 -4.61 6.23
CA GLN A 33 -3.29 -4.23 6.54
C GLN A 33 -4.09 -3.91 5.27
N LEU A 34 -5.19 -4.65 5.07
CA LEU A 34 -6.17 -4.37 4.04
C LEU A 34 -6.99 -3.13 4.42
N VAL A 35 -7.14 -2.20 3.48
CA VAL A 35 -7.92 -0.98 3.69
C VAL A 35 -8.90 -0.77 2.55
N THR A 36 -10.04 -0.18 2.91
CA THR A 36 -11.02 0.29 1.93
C THR A 36 -10.59 1.67 1.45
N TYR A 37 -10.58 1.86 0.14
CA TYR A 37 -10.19 3.12 -0.46
C TYR A 37 -11.24 3.61 -1.45
N ARG A 38 -11.23 4.92 -1.64
CA ARG A 38 -11.95 5.60 -2.71
C ARG A 38 -10.93 6.14 -3.70
N GLN A 39 -11.02 5.70 -4.95
CA GLN A 39 -10.20 6.21 -6.05
C GLN A 39 -10.57 7.67 -6.31
N GLY A 40 -9.55 8.52 -6.39
CA GLY A 40 -9.73 9.95 -6.58
C GLY A 40 -8.42 10.71 -6.46
N ASN A 41 -8.50 12.00 -6.14
CA ASN A 41 -7.31 12.85 -6.02
C ASN A 41 -6.69 12.80 -4.60
N GLY A 42 -6.85 11.67 -3.90
CA GLY A 42 -6.36 11.49 -2.54
C GLY A 42 -4.83 11.42 -2.47
N LYS A 43 -4.28 11.71 -1.28
CA LYS A 43 -2.82 11.76 -1.05
C LYS A 43 -2.24 10.37 -0.82
N GLU A 44 -3.06 9.40 -0.43
CA GLU A 44 -2.62 8.04 -0.16
C GLU A 44 -2.39 7.25 -1.46
N LYS A 45 -1.29 6.52 -1.48
CA LYS A 45 -0.97 5.55 -2.54
C LYS A 45 -1.50 4.20 -2.13
N ILE A 46 -2.54 3.75 -2.83
CA ILE A 46 -3.17 2.47 -2.63
C ILE A 46 -2.68 1.52 -3.71
N VAL A 47 -2.25 0.34 -3.31
CA VAL A 47 -1.78 -0.71 -4.21
C VAL A 47 -2.77 -1.86 -4.16
N THR A 48 -3.36 -2.21 -5.30
CA THR A 48 -4.27 -3.34 -5.39
C THR A 48 -3.47 -4.65 -5.31
N PRO A 49 -4.08 -5.77 -4.89
CA PRO A 49 -3.43 -7.09 -4.97
C PRO A 49 -2.99 -7.47 -6.40
N ASN A 50 -3.60 -6.86 -7.43
CA ASN A 50 -3.21 -7.03 -8.83
C ASN A 50 -1.93 -6.26 -9.20
N GLY A 51 -1.41 -5.41 -8.31
CA GLY A 51 -0.23 -4.59 -8.54
C GLY A 51 -0.52 -3.21 -9.15
N GLU A 52 -1.78 -2.79 -9.21
CA GLU A 52 -2.12 -1.45 -9.69
C GLU A 52 -1.90 -0.44 -8.57
N VAL A 53 -1.21 0.66 -8.88
CA VAL A 53 -0.96 1.73 -7.92
C VAL A 53 -1.91 2.88 -8.23
N LEU A 54 -2.88 3.07 -7.35
CA LEU A 54 -3.93 4.07 -7.43
C LEU A 54 -3.67 5.17 -6.41
N SER A 55 -4.11 6.38 -6.71
CA SER A 55 -4.19 7.45 -5.71
C SER A 55 -5.63 7.50 -5.22
N GLY A 56 -5.79 7.62 -3.91
CA GLY A 56 -7.10 7.55 -3.28
C GLY A 56 -7.04 8.03 -1.85
N GLU A 57 -8.22 8.09 -1.25
CA GLU A 57 -8.39 8.42 0.16
C GLU A 57 -8.87 7.17 0.92
N LEU A 58 -8.37 7.01 2.14
CA LEU A 58 -8.82 5.94 3.03
C LEU A 58 -10.23 6.25 3.54
N VAL A 59 -11.14 5.31 3.33
CA VAL A 59 -12.52 5.44 3.78
C VAL A 59 -12.87 4.34 4.77
N GLY A 60 -13.86 4.60 5.61
CA GLY A 60 -14.36 3.62 6.58
C GLY A 60 -14.92 2.37 5.88
N ALA A 61 -14.77 1.21 6.52
CA ALA A 61 -15.41 0.00 6.03
C ALA A 61 -16.94 0.18 6.01
N GLY A 62 -17.58 -0.04 4.85
CA GLY A 62 -19.02 0.11 4.69
C GLY A 62 -19.49 1.47 4.15
N THR A 63 -18.60 2.38 3.78
CA THR A 63 -18.99 3.60 3.05
C THR A 63 -19.42 3.27 1.62
N GLN A 64 -20.56 3.83 1.18
CA GLN A 64 -21.08 3.63 -0.18
C GLN A 64 -20.15 4.18 -1.27
N ASP A 65 -19.32 5.17 -0.94
CA ASP A 65 -18.33 5.77 -1.85
C ASP A 65 -17.02 4.98 -1.98
N ALA A 66 -16.91 3.81 -1.36
CA ALA A 66 -15.73 2.97 -1.48
C ALA A 66 -15.59 2.43 -2.91
N THR A 67 -14.43 2.64 -3.53
CA THR A 67 -14.12 2.07 -4.85
C THR A 67 -13.72 0.60 -4.71
N GLY A 68 -13.01 0.25 -3.64
CA GLY A 68 -12.61 -1.12 -3.40
C GLY A 68 -11.67 -1.26 -2.22
N VAL A 69 -10.98 -2.40 -2.18
CA VAL A 69 -9.99 -2.72 -1.14
C VAL A 69 -8.60 -2.85 -1.72
N GLY A 70 -7.60 -2.42 -0.96
CA GLY A 70 -6.20 -2.45 -1.36
C GLY A 70 -5.27 -2.33 -0.17
N TYR A 71 -4.01 -2.11 -0.46
CA TYR A 71 -2.95 -1.98 0.54
C TYR A 71 -2.34 -0.59 0.48
N ILE A 72 -2.05 0.01 1.63
CA ILE A 72 -1.37 1.31 1.68
C ILE A 72 0.11 1.09 1.42
N SER A 73 0.73 1.93 0.58
CA SER A 73 2.19 1.91 0.45
C SER A 73 2.83 2.16 1.83
N HIS A 74 3.77 1.29 2.23
CA HIS A 74 4.42 1.44 3.54
C HIS A 74 5.27 2.73 3.61
N PHE A 75 5.66 3.30 2.46
CA PHE A 75 6.32 4.61 2.41
C PHE A 75 5.48 5.74 3.02
N ALA A 76 4.15 5.63 3.02
CA ALA A 76 3.28 6.64 3.61
C ALA A 76 3.12 6.45 5.14
N THR A 77 3.22 5.22 5.63
CA THR A 77 2.95 4.87 7.04
C THR A 77 4.19 4.57 7.86
N CYS A 78 5.35 4.38 7.23
CA CYS A 78 6.58 4.05 7.93
C CYS A 78 7.02 5.23 8.82
N PRO A 79 7.28 5.02 10.12
CA PRO A 79 7.73 6.08 11.02
C PRO A 79 9.09 6.67 10.58
N ASN A 80 9.93 5.84 9.96
CA ASN A 80 11.23 6.25 9.41
C ASN A 80 11.13 6.75 7.95
N ALA A 81 9.92 6.87 7.37
CA ALA A 81 9.74 7.37 6.01
C ALA A 81 10.31 8.77 5.81
N ALA A 82 10.24 9.62 6.84
CA ALA A 82 10.80 10.97 6.82
C ALA A 82 12.32 10.96 6.53
N SER A 83 13.05 9.95 7.02
CA SER A 83 14.49 9.78 6.75
C SER A 83 14.79 9.32 5.32
N HIS A 84 13.81 8.76 4.61
CA HIS A 84 13.94 8.31 3.21
C HIS A 84 13.39 9.31 2.19
N ARG A 85 12.56 10.26 2.62
CA ARG A 85 12.21 11.45 1.84
C ARG A 85 13.44 12.37 1.81
N LYS A 86 14.35 12.12 0.86
CA LYS A 86 15.34 13.13 0.51
C LYS A 86 14.59 14.37 0.00
N LYS A 87 14.84 15.51 0.64
CA LYS A 87 14.45 16.84 0.18
C LYS A 87 15.16 17.17 -1.13
#